data_AF-A0AAD7NUI1-F1
#
_entry.id   AF-A0AAD7NUI1-F1
#
_cell.length_a   1.000
_cell.length_b   1.000
_cell.length_c   1.000
_cell.angle_alpha   90.00
_cell.angle_beta   90.00
_cell.angle_gamma   90.00
#
_symmetry.space_group_name_H-M   'P 1'
#
loop_
_entity.id
_entity.type
_entity.pdbx_description
1 polymer ?
#
loop_
_entity_poly.entity_id
_entity_poly.type
_entity_poly.pdbx_seq_one_letter_code
_entity_poly.pdbx_strand_id
1 'polypeptide(L)'
;MDESNLYAIFPIALPPSDKDLEKYVQLRLLGLKTNPEAFGSTFERESQNTQQEWKARIDNKERFTMIARADAEGEWIGTASILTPELIRAHTGDATMSAYAVVGMWVHPDHRRRGVAKRLVESGINWVRARTEGMSDEQRRITLEVHRHNENAKALYEGLGFMESTNEECEDPKRIPMFFVAK
;
A
#
# COMPACT_ATOMS: atom_id res chain seq x y z
N MET A 1 24.68 -1.68 18.38
CA MET A 1 24.05 -0.81 17.38
C MET A 1 22.60 -1.21 17.31
N ASP A 2 21.69 -0.28 17.56
CA ASP A 2 20.26 -0.55 17.53
C ASP A 2 19.83 -0.79 16.07
N GLU A 3 19.44 -2.04 15.75
CA GLU A 3 18.98 -2.43 14.41
C GLU A 3 17.67 -1.72 14.01
N SER A 4 17.03 -1.00 14.95
CA SER A 4 15.75 -0.30 14.75
C SER A 4 15.79 0.78 13.67
N ASN A 5 16.98 1.25 13.27
CA ASN A 5 17.15 2.38 12.34
C ASN A 5 17.71 2.00 10.95
N LEU A 6 17.70 0.70 10.58
CA LEU A 6 18.27 0.24 9.30
C LEU A 6 17.41 0.57 8.07
N TYR A 7 16.17 1.03 8.25
CA TYR A 7 15.29 1.36 7.12
C TYR A 7 14.71 2.77 7.27
N ALA A 8 14.70 3.52 6.19
CA ALA A 8 13.96 4.77 6.07
C ALA A 8 12.60 4.48 5.43
N ILE A 9 11.53 5.02 6.03
CA ILE A 9 10.19 5.06 5.42
C ILE A 9 9.86 6.50 5.07
N PHE A 10 9.50 6.75 3.82
CA PHE A 10 9.16 8.10 3.35
C PHE A 10 8.12 8.03 2.23
N PRO A 11 7.28 9.07 2.07
CA PRO A 11 6.41 9.17 0.91
C PRO A 11 7.18 9.62 -0.33
N ILE A 12 6.72 9.18 -1.51
CA ILE A 12 7.19 9.76 -2.77
C ILE A 12 6.70 11.21 -2.85
N ALA A 13 7.60 12.14 -3.19
CA ALA A 13 7.25 13.55 -3.38
C ALA A 13 6.31 13.72 -4.59
N LEU A 14 5.40 14.69 -4.50
CA LEU A 14 4.45 15.02 -5.57
C LEU A 14 4.73 16.45 -6.08
N PRO A 15 5.01 16.65 -7.38
CA PRO A 15 5.20 15.62 -8.41
C PRO A 15 6.47 14.79 -8.18
N PRO A 16 6.52 13.51 -8.61
CA PRO A 16 7.72 12.70 -8.49
C PRO A 16 8.82 13.22 -9.42
N SER A 17 10.08 13.13 -8.96
CA SER A 17 11.23 13.30 -9.85
C SER A 17 11.31 12.14 -10.84
N ASP A 18 11.95 12.32 -11.99
CA ASP A 18 12.11 11.24 -12.98
C ASP A 18 12.85 10.04 -12.38
N LYS A 19 13.85 10.29 -11.53
CA LYS A 19 14.60 9.25 -10.82
C LYS A 19 13.73 8.47 -9.83
N ASP A 20 12.87 9.15 -9.07
CA ASP A 20 11.96 8.49 -8.13
C ASP A 20 10.88 7.70 -8.88
N LEU A 21 10.41 8.22 -10.02
CA LEU A 21 9.49 7.52 -10.90
C LEU A 21 10.10 6.23 -11.43
N GLU A 22 11.34 6.28 -11.94
CA GLU A 22 12.07 5.10 -12.41
C GLU A 22 12.22 4.04 -11.30
N LYS A 23 12.65 4.45 -10.10
CA LYS A 23 12.78 3.55 -8.94
C LYS A 23 11.44 2.92 -8.54
N TYR A 24 10.36 3.70 -8.54
CA TYR A 24 9.02 3.18 -8.27
C TYR A 24 8.61 2.11 -9.29
N VAL A 25 8.80 2.39 -10.59
CA VAL A 25 8.44 1.46 -11.67
C VAL A 25 9.23 0.16 -11.54
N GLN A 26 10.54 0.25 -11.33
CA GLN A 26 11.40 -0.92 -11.14
C GLN A 26 10.93 -1.78 -9.95
N LEU A 27 10.70 -1.15 -8.79
CA LEU A 27 10.22 -1.84 -7.60
C LEU A 27 8.86 -2.49 -7.82
N ARG A 28 7.92 -1.77 -8.46
CA ARG A 28 6.56 -2.26 -8.72
C ARG A 28 6.57 -3.45 -9.67
N LEU A 29 7.34 -3.37 -10.75
CA LEU A 29 7.46 -4.47 -11.72
C LEU A 29 8.20 -5.68 -11.12
N LEU A 30 9.22 -5.45 -10.28
CA LEU A 30 9.88 -6.53 -9.54
C LEU A 30 8.89 -7.27 -8.63
N GLY A 31 8.05 -6.54 -7.90
CA GLY A 31 6.99 -7.13 -7.08
C GLY A 31 6.04 -8.00 -7.91
N LEU A 32 5.50 -7.45 -9.00
CA LEU A 32 4.60 -8.19 -9.90
C LEU A 32 5.22 -9.46 -10.49
N LYS A 33 6.52 -9.44 -10.76
CA LYS A 33 7.24 -10.59 -11.31
C LYS A 33 7.55 -11.67 -10.26
N THR A 34 7.83 -11.27 -9.02
CA THR A 34 8.28 -12.18 -7.96
C THR A 34 7.15 -12.71 -7.10
N ASN A 35 6.07 -11.94 -6.94
CA ASN A 35 4.89 -12.28 -6.15
C ASN A 35 3.61 -11.79 -6.86
N PRO A 36 3.30 -12.28 -8.06
CA PRO A 36 2.10 -11.85 -8.81
C PRO A 36 0.81 -12.00 -7.99
N GLU A 37 0.75 -13.02 -7.13
CA GLU A 37 -0.38 -13.26 -6.22
C GLU A 37 -0.63 -12.09 -5.26
N ALA A 38 0.38 -11.27 -4.94
CA ALA A 38 0.21 -10.15 -4.01
C ALA A 38 -0.49 -8.92 -4.64
N PHE A 39 -0.81 -8.96 -5.94
CA PHE A 39 -1.31 -7.80 -6.68
C PHE A 39 -2.63 -8.11 -7.40
N GLY A 40 -3.46 -7.08 -7.59
CA GLY A 40 -4.64 -7.14 -8.47
C GLY A 40 -4.33 -6.85 -9.95
N SER A 41 -3.07 -6.94 -10.36
CA SER A 41 -2.60 -6.63 -11.70
C SER A 41 -1.45 -7.57 -12.07
N THR A 42 -0.94 -7.48 -13.31
CA THR A 42 0.11 -8.37 -13.81
C THR A 42 1.32 -7.60 -14.32
N PHE A 43 2.48 -8.27 -14.37
CA PHE A 43 3.70 -7.71 -14.96
C PHE A 43 3.49 -7.40 -16.45
N GLU A 44 2.85 -8.32 -17.19
CA GLU A 44 2.60 -8.19 -18.63
C GLU A 44 1.78 -6.94 -18.93
N ARG A 45 0.78 -6.63 -18.09
CA ARG A 45 -0.03 -5.42 -18.22
C ARG A 45 0.77 -4.17 -17.84
N GLU A 46 1.32 -4.12 -16.63
CA GLU A 46 1.92 -2.87 -16.12
C GLU A 46 3.26 -2.53 -16.78
N SER A 47 3.97 -3.51 -17.35
CA SER A 47 5.22 -3.27 -18.10
C SER A 47 5.02 -2.49 -19.40
N GLN A 48 3.79 -2.44 -19.92
CA GLN A 48 3.45 -1.68 -21.14
C GLN A 48 3.02 -0.25 -20.83
N ASN A 49 2.85 0.11 -19.55
CA ASN A 49 2.49 1.47 -19.17
C ASN A 49 3.60 2.45 -19.56
N THR A 50 3.19 3.56 -20.16
CA THR A 50 4.05 4.70 -20.48
C THR A 50 4.53 5.42 -19.22
N GLN A 51 5.62 6.18 -19.36
CA GLN A 51 6.10 7.05 -18.27
C GLN A 51 5.03 8.04 -17.81
N GLN A 52 4.18 8.53 -18.72
CA GLN A 52 3.08 9.45 -18.39
C GLN A 52 2.01 8.76 -17.53
N GLU A 53 1.64 7.52 -17.85
CA GLU A 53 0.68 6.75 -17.04
C GLU A 53 1.24 6.44 -15.65
N TRP A 54 2.52 6.07 -15.57
CA TRP A 54 3.20 5.88 -14.29
C TRP A 54 3.25 7.16 -13.47
N LYS A 55 3.56 8.29 -14.10
CA LYS A 55 3.58 9.59 -13.44
C LYS A 55 2.19 9.96 -12.93
N ALA A 56 1.15 9.85 -13.76
CA ALA A 56 -0.23 10.15 -13.37
C ALA A 56 -0.73 9.26 -12.21
N ARG A 57 -0.25 8.01 -12.14
CA ARG A 57 -0.55 7.10 -11.04
C ARG A 57 0.03 7.56 -9.70
N ILE A 58 1.23 8.16 -9.70
CA ILE A 58 1.90 8.61 -8.48
C ILE A 58 1.50 10.04 -8.14
N ASP A 59 1.47 10.93 -9.14
CA ASP A 59 1.15 12.34 -9.07
C ASP A 59 -0.36 12.57 -8.90
N ASN A 60 -0.91 12.00 -7.84
CA ASN A 60 -2.32 12.04 -7.51
C ASN A 60 -2.50 12.31 -6.02
N LYS A 61 -3.08 13.47 -5.68
CA LYS A 61 -3.33 13.90 -4.29
C LYS A 61 -4.26 12.98 -3.48
N GLU A 62 -5.02 12.14 -4.17
CA GLU A 62 -5.92 11.13 -3.59
C GLU A 62 -5.23 9.77 -3.41
N ARG A 63 -3.90 9.74 -3.58
CA ARG A 63 -3.04 8.59 -3.34
C ARG A 63 -1.83 9.00 -2.50
N PHE A 64 -1.54 8.22 -1.47
CA PHE A 64 -0.33 8.39 -0.67
C PHE A 64 0.55 7.16 -0.81
N THR A 65 1.68 7.27 -1.51
CA THR A 65 2.60 6.14 -1.75
C THR A 65 3.83 6.27 -0.87
N MET A 66 4.05 5.27 -0.02
CA MET A 66 5.21 5.16 0.86
C MET A 66 6.21 4.16 0.30
N ILE A 67 7.48 4.43 0.59
CA ILE A 67 8.64 3.65 0.17
C ILE A 67 9.47 3.31 1.39
N ALA A 68 10.03 2.10 1.38
CA ALA A 68 11.08 1.67 2.29
C ALA A 68 12.42 1.60 1.56
N ARG A 69 13.49 2.09 2.20
CA ARG A 69 14.87 2.07 1.70
C ARG A 69 15.81 1.60 2.81
N ALA A 70 16.82 0.78 2.47
CA ALA A 70 17.74 0.16 3.43
C ALA A 70 18.97 1.02 3.81
N ASP A 71 19.27 2.06 3.05
CA ASP A 71 20.42 2.95 3.19
C ASP A 71 20.05 4.37 2.70
N ALA A 72 20.93 5.38 2.81
CA ALA A 72 20.59 6.75 2.41
C ALA A 72 20.59 6.98 0.89
N GLU A 73 21.33 6.17 0.14
CA GLU A 73 21.51 6.33 -1.31
C GLU A 73 20.93 5.18 -2.15
N GLY A 74 20.63 4.04 -1.54
CA GLY A 74 20.40 2.81 -2.28
C GLY A 74 18.96 2.55 -2.64
N GLU A 75 18.69 1.26 -2.81
CA GLU A 75 17.53 0.76 -3.54
C GLU A 75 16.26 0.83 -2.71
N TRP A 76 15.15 1.10 -3.39
CA TRP A 76 13.85 1.01 -2.78
C TRP A 76 13.49 -0.45 -2.63
N ILE A 77 13.28 -0.89 -1.40
CA ILE A 77 13.12 -2.31 -1.04
C ILE A 77 11.69 -2.64 -0.62
N GLY A 78 10.78 -1.68 -0.61
CA GLY A 78 9.39 -1.93 -0.28
C GLY A 78 8.50 -0.73 -0.58
N THR A 79 7.21 -1.00 -0.76
CA THR A 79 6.21 0.02 -1.06
C THR A 79 4.86 -0.37 -0.48
N ALA A 80 4.06 0.64 -0.18
CA ALA A 80 2.64 0.55 0.11
C ALA A 80 1.97 1.85 -0.38
N SER A 81 0.69 1.80 -0.71
CA SER A 81 -0.09 2.99 -0.97
C SER A 81 -1.39 3.01 -0.18
N ILE A 82 -1.80 4.19 0.26
CA ILE A 82 -3.19 4.46 0.66
C ILE A 82 -3.92 5.12 -0.51
N LEU A 83 -5.09 4.60 -0.86
CA LEU A 83 -6.04 5.28 -1.75
C LEU A 83 -7.14 5.93 -0.89
N THR A 84 -7.55 7.15 -1.23
CA THR A 84 -8.71 7.77 -0.58
C THR A 84 -10.01 7.20 -1.14
N PRO A 85 -11.13 7.33 -0.40
CA PRO A 85 -12.45 6.96 -0.90
C PRO A 85 -12.75 7.60 -2.27
N GLU A 86 -12.40 8.87 -2.46
CA GLU A 86 -12.60 9.60 -3.72
C GLU A 86 -11.94 8.90 -4.90
N LEU A 87 -10.70 8.44 -4.72
CA LEU A 87 -9.98 7.75 -5.77
C LEU A 87 -10.58 6.38 -6.08
N ILE A 88 -11.01 5.65 -5.04
CA ILE A 88 -11.60 4.32 -5.21
C ILE A 88 -12.94 4.44 -5.94
N ARG A 89 -13.80 5.40 -5.57
CA ARG A 89 -15.06 5.68 -6.29
C ARG A 89 -14.81 6.01 -7.76
N ALA A 90 -13.79 6.83 -8.06
CA ALA A 90 -13.45 7.18 -9.43
C ALA A 90 -13.01 5.98 -10.28
N HIS A 91 -12.35 4.98 -9.68
CA HIS A 91 -11.88 3.78 -10.39
C HIS A 91 -12.94 2.69 -10.52
N THR A 92 -13.80 2.53 -9.50
CA THR A 92 -14.78 1.42 -9.42
C THR A 92 -16.18 1.82 -9.89
N GLY A 93 -16.52 3.11 -9.85
CA GLY A 93 -17.87 3.60 -10.05
C GLY A 93 -18.82 3.35 -8.87
N ASP A 94 -18.35 2.72 -7.79
CA ASP A 94 -19.15 2.47 -6.60
C ASP A 94 -19.25 3.74 -5.74
N ALA A 95 -20.36 4.46 -5.87
CA ALA A 95 -20.59 5.70 -5.12
C ALA A 95 -20.69 5.49 -3.60
N THR A 96 -20.86 4.25 -3.13
CA THR A 96 -21.04 3.93 -1.70
C THR A 96 -19.72 3.76 -0.96
N MET A 97 -18.59 3.62 -1.68
CA MET A 97 -17.28 3.45 -1.05
C MET A 97 -16.88 4.67 -0.21
N SER A 98 -16.74 4.46 1.09
CA SER A 98 -16.41 5.47 2.10
C SER A 98 -15.07 5.23 2.81
N ALA A 99 -14.43 4.07 2.59
CA ALA A 99 -13.19 3.68 3.25
C ALA A 99 -11.94 3.99 2.41
N TYR A 100 -10.83 4.28 3.10
CA TYR A 100 -9.49 4.29 2.51
C TYR A 100 -9.05 2.85 2.24
N ALA A 101 -8.13 2.62 1.29
CA ALA A 101 -7.61 1.28 1.03
C ALA A 101 -6.08 1.22 1.05
N VAL A 102 -5.51 0.22 1.74
CA VAL A 102 -4.09 -0.14 1.58
C VAL A 102 -3.94 -1.01 0.34
N VAL A 103 -3.13 -0.57 -0.61
CA VAL A 103 -2.87 -1.31 -1.86
C VAL A 103 -1.39 -1.34 -2.20
N GLY A 104 -1.02 -2.27 -3.09
CA GLY A 104 0.34 -2.34 -3.64
C GLY A 104 1.42 -2.61 -2.60
N MET A 105 1.07 -3.28 -1.50
CA MET A 105 1.99 -3.61 -0.42
C MET A 105 2.97 -4.70 -0.87
N TRP A 106 4.28 -4.41 -0.82
CA TRP A 106 5.32 -5.40 -1.08
C TRP A 106 6.64 -5.02 -0.42
N VAL A 107 7.42 -6.02 -0.02
CA VAL A 107 8.79 -5.86 0.49
C VAL A 107 9.67 -6.91 -0.15
N HIS A 108 10.87 -6.50 -0.56
CA HIS A 108 11.89 -7.35 -1.14
C HIS A 108 12.17 -8.56 -0.25
N PRO A 109 12.22 -9.79 -0.79
CA PRO A 109 12.36 -11.02 -0.01
C PRO A 109 13.47 -10.97 1.05
N ASP A 110 14.65 -10.46 0.68
CA ASP A 110 15.83 -10.38 1.56
C ASP A 110 15.68 -9.40 2.75
N HIS A 111 14.68 -8.52 2.69
CA HIS A 111 14.37 -7.51 3.70
C HIS A 111 13.09 -7.81 4.49
N ARG A 112 12.46 -8.97 4.26
CA ARG A 112 11.26 -9.40 5.00
C ARG A 112 11.61 -9.81 6.44
N ARG A 113 10.58 -9.88 7.29
CA ARG A 113 10.67 -10.26 8.72
C ARG A 113 11.56 -9.34 9.57
N ARG A 114 11.88 -8.14 9.07
CA ARG A 114 12.65 -7.08 9.76
C ARG A 114 11.81 -5.85 10.12
N GLY A 115 10.49 -5.99 10.21
CA GLY A 115 9.57 -4.90 10.56
C GLY A 115 9.28 -3.87 9.47
N VAL A 116 9.89 -3.96 8.28
CA VAL A 116 9.68 -3.01 7.16
C VAL A 116 8.21 -2.88 6.80
N ALA A 117 7.52 -4.01 6.63
CA ALA A 117 6.11 -4.03 6.23
C ALA A 117 5.21 -3.36 7.27
N LYS A 118 5.50 -3.58 8.55
CA LYS A 118 4.80 -2.95 9.67
C LYS A 118 4.90 -1.43 9.59
N ARG A 119 6.13 -0.91 9.42
CA ARG A 119 6.39 0.53 9.36
C ARG A 119 5.77 1.22 8.13
N LEU A 120 5.70 0.52 6.99
CA LEU A 120 4.99 1.01 5.80
C LEU A 120 3.50 1.21 6.09
N VAL A 121 2.85 0.21 6.70
CA VAL A 121 1.41 0.29 7.01
C VAL A 121 1.13 1.32 8.12
N GLU A 122 1.97 1.38 9.16
CA GLU A 122 1.88 2.41 10.22
C GLU A 122 1.98 3.83 9.65
N SER A 123 2.90 4.05 8.70
CA SER A 123 3.00 5.34 8.01
C SER A 123 1.71 5.70 7.28
N GLY A 124 1.05 4.72 6.66
CA GLY A 124 -0.23 4.91 5.98
C GLY A 124 -1.37 5.21 6.93
N ILE A 125 -1.46 4.46 8.04
CA ILE A 125 -2.43 4.70 9.12
C ILE A 125 -2.28 6.12 9.66
N ASN A 126 -1.05 6.55 9.96
CA ASN A 126 -0.78 7.88 10.50
C ASN A 126 -1.17 8.98 9.51
N TRP A 127 -0.97 8.76 8.21
CA TRP A 127 -1.43 9.68 7.18
C TRP A 127 -2.96 9.81 7.15
N VAL A 128 -3.69 8.70 7.25
CA VAL A 128 -5.17 8.71 7.34
C VAL A 128 -5.63 9.42 8.62
N ARG A 129 -5.03 9.12 9.77
CA ARG A 129 -5.35 9.80 11.05
C ARG A 129 -5.25 11.32 10.93
N ALA A 130 -4.12 11.81 10.42
CA ALA A 130 -3.89 13.24 10.26
C ALA A 130 -4.90 13.89 9.29
N ARG A 131 -5.31 13.18 8.23
CA ARG A 131 -6.28 13.68 7.25
C ARG A 131 -7.72 13.67 7.76
N THR A 132 -8.02 12.84 8.75
CA THR A 132 -9.39 12.57 9.20
C THR A 132 -9.65 12.99 10.64
N GLU A 133 -8.81 13.87 11.18
CA GLU A 133 -9.01 14.45 12.51
C GLU A 133 -10.40 15.08 12.63
N GLY A 134 -11.11 14.77 13.71
CA GLY A 134 -12.50 15.19 13.95
C GLY A 134 -13.59 14.45 13.16
N MET A 135 -13.26 13.55 12.22
CA MET A 135 -14.25 12.78 11.44
C MET A 135 -14.78 11.55 12.20
N SER A 136 -15.88 10.94 11.73
CA SER A 136 -16.49 9.74 12.34
C SER A 136 -15.67 8.47 12.12
N ASP A 137 -15.85 7.43 12.95
CA ASP A 137 -15.18 6.13 12.80
C ASP A 137 -15.34 5.53 11.39
N GLU A 138 -16.50 5.72 10.76
CA GLU A 138 -16.76 5.27 9.38
C GLU A 138 -15.85 5.98 8.36
N GLN A 139 -15.69 7.30 8.50
CA GLN A 139 -14.85 8.11 7.62
C GLN A 139 -13.35 7.88 7.84
N ARG A 140 -12.98 7.18 8.93
CA ARG A 140 -11.60 6.81 9.27
C ARG A 140 -11.28 5.35 8.99
N ARG A 141 -12.20 4.62 8.35
CA ARG A 141 -12.02 3.20 8.03
C ARG A 141 -10.96 3.06 6.94
N ILE A 142 -10.02 2.16 7.18
CA ILE A 142 -9.00 1.70 6.23
C ILE A 142 -9.27 0.23 5.96
N THR A 143 -9.40 -0.16 4.71
CA THR A 143 -9.60 -1.54 4.28
C THR A 143 -8.39 -2.05 3.52
N LEU A 144 -8.27 -3.37 3.46
CA LEU A 144 -7.36 -4.09 2.59
C LEU A 144 -7.93 -5.47 2.28
N GLU A 145 -7.42 -6.07 1.22
CA GLU A 145 -7.69 -7.47 0.91
C GLU A 145 -6.39 -8.27 1.01
N VAL A 146 -6.47 -9.45 1.62
CA VAL A 146 -5.32 -10.36 1.75
C VAL A 146 -5.72 -11.76 1.35
N HIS A 147 -4.81 -12.48 0.69
CA HIS A 147 -5.04 -13.89 0.35
C HIS A 147 -5.25 -14.73 1.61
N ARG A 148 -6.27 -15.61 1.59
CA ARG A 148 -6.67 -16.48 2.71
C ARG A 148 -5.51 -17.29 3.29
N HIS A 149 -4.60 -17.75 2.44
CA HIS A 149 -3.44 -18.57 2.81
C HIS A 149 -2.17 -17.77 3.15
N ASN A 150 -2.21 -16.43 3.07
CA ASN A 150 -1.07 -15.59 3.42
C ASN A 150 -1.05 -15.30 4.92
N GLU A 151 -0.79 -16.34 5.72
CA GLU A 151 -0.77 -16.29 7.19
C GLU A 151 0.18 -15.20 7.73
N ASN A 152 1.30 -14.97 7.05
CA ASN A 152 2.26 -13.94 7.44
C ASN A 152 1.70 -12.52 7.28
N ALA A 153 0.94 -12.26 6.21
CA ALA A 153 0.32 -10.96 6.00
C ALA A 153 -0.87 -10.75 6.95
N LYS A 154 -1.69 -11.79 7.18
CA LYS A 154 -2.78 -11.73 8.17
C LYS A 154 -2.25 -11.39 9.56
N ALA A 155 -1.26 -12.14 10.05
CA ALA A 155 -0.66 -11.89 11.35
C ALA A 155 -0.03 -10.48 11.47
N LEU A 156 0.54 -9.95 10.37
CA LEU A 156 1.03 -8.57 10.32
C LEU A 156 -0.11 -7.56 10.51
N TYR A 157 -1.21 -7.71 9.75
CA TYR A 157 -2.33 -6.78 9.80
C TYR A 157 -3.10 -6.88 11.13
N GLU A 158 -3.34 -8.09 11.63
CA GLU A 158 -3.92 -8.33 12.96
C GLU A 158 -3.08 -7.70 14.07
N GLY A 159 -1.75 -7.85 14.00
CA GLY A 159 -0.82 -7.23 14.94
C GLY A 159 -0.80 -5.69 14.88
N LEU A 160 -1.32 -5.10 13.79
CA LEU A 160 -1.54 -3.67 13.63
C LEU A 160 -2.97 -3.23 14.02
N GLY A 161 -3.83 -4.18 14.39
CA GLY A 161 -5.21 -3.95 14.81
C GLY A 161 -6.24 -4.04 13.69
N PHE A 162 -5.86 -4.49 12.49
CA PHE A 162 -6.86 -4.82 11.47
C PHE A 162 -7.65 -6.07 11.90
N MET A 163 -8.92 -6.10 11.55
CA MET A 163 -9.83 -7.21 11.82
C MET A 163 -10.42 -7.72 10.50
N GLU A 164 -10.62 -9.03 10.39
CA GLU A 164 -11.36 -9.61 9.27
C GLU A 164 -12.80 -9.06 9.27
N SER A 165 -13.29 -8.68 8.09
CA SER A 165 -14.65 -8.21 7.91
C SER A 165 -15.56 -9.38 7.54
N THR A 166 -16.62 -9.61 8.31
CA THR A 166 -17.60 -10.67 8.05
C THR A 166 -18.76 -10.24 7.16
N ASN A 167 -18.85 -8.94 6.85
CA ASN A 167 -19.98 -8.32 6.16
C ASN A 167 -19.59 -7.73 4.79
N GLU A 168 -18.30 -7.85 4.42
CA GLU A 168 -17.77 -7.42 3.13
C GLU A 168 -17.30 -8.66 2.38
N GLU A 169 -17.41 -8.65 1.05
CA GLU A 169 -16.92 -9.71 0.19
C GLU A 169 -15.84 -9.16 -0.76
N CYS A 170 -14.80 -9.94 -1.01
CA CYS A 170 -13.81 -9.64 -2.04
C CYS A 170 -14.29 -10.19 -3.39
N GLU A 171 -13.96 -9.49 -4.48
CA GLU A 171 -14.21 -10.02 -5.84
C GLU A 171 -13.46 -11.33 -6.08
N ASP A 172 -12.23 -11.45 -5.57
CA ASP A 172 -11.49 -12.72 -5.56
C ASP A 172 -11.84 -13.54 -4.30
N PRO A 173 -12.51 -14.71 -4.44
CA PRO A 173 -12.88 -15.54 -3.30
C PRO A 173 -11.67 -16.10 -2.54
N LYS A 174 -10.47 -16.05 -3.13
CA LYS A 174 -9.22 -16.45 -2.46
C LYS A 174 -8.72 -15.37 -1.50
N ARG A 175 -9.36 -14.20 -1.44
CA ARG A 175 -9.04 -13.11 -0.52
C ARG A 175 -10.08 -12.99 0.58
N ILE A 176 -9.65 -12.34 1.67
CA ILE A 176 -10.51 -11.89 2.76
C ILE A 176 -10.36 -10.38 2.90
N PRO A 177 -11.46 -9.67 3.15
CA PRO A 177 -11.41 -8.26 3.49
C PRO A 177 -11.02 -8.09 4.95
N MET A 178 -10.14 -7.15 5.21
CA MET A 178 -9.80 -6.70 6.56
C MET A 178 -9.99 -5.19 6.68
N PHE A 179 -10.30 -4.72 7.87
CA PHE A 179 -10.48 -3.30 8.14
C PHE A 179 -9.83 -2.85 9.45
N PHE A 180 -9.50 -1.57 9.52
CA PHE A 180 -8.99 -0.87 10.68
C PHE A 180 -9.67 0.50 10.79
N VAL A 181 -9.91 0.99 12.00
CA VAL A 181 -10.43 2.35 12.23
C VAL A 181 -9.32 3.23 12.78
N ALA A 182 -8.93 4.24 11.99
CA ALA A 182 -7.84 5.15 12.29
C ALA A 182 -8.22 6.23 13.31
N LYS A 183 -8.46 5.80 14.55
CA LYS A 183 -8.73 6.67 15.71
C LYS A 183 -7.54 7.56 16.03
#